data_AF-A0A510BD66-F1
#
_entry.id   AF-A0A510BD66-F1
#
_cell.length_a   1.000
_cell.length_b   1.000
_cell.length_c   1.000
_cell.angle_alpha   90.00
_cell.angle_beta   90.00
_cell.angle_gamma   90.00
#
_symmetry.space_group_name_H-M   'P 1'
#
loop_
_entity.id
_entity.type
_entity.pdbx_description
1 polymer ?
#
loop_
_entity_poly.entity_id
_entity_poly.type
_entity_poly.pdbx_seq_one_letter_code
_entity_poly.pdbx_strand_id
1 'polypeptide(L)'
;MIKKLILFLLLLVVVPTVSATEVFLVSDNPADYGGVVSIAKLLNITVVKTPWGEYSEDVLNKILSLNPERVIIVGGPRAVVDEYVEKLNSAGITVERIGGKDRYETNAKLILKFKNAIRNRVTICICHGYDVPLNETINTTSTKPSLLILTNGVNLTLDPEKLNISIEEVNVVESPLYNSIHIVKKFEKRGLKVRIMKRLKIGKKLGLSIDINVSSMGNTNRSIKINVTTKNNSIMINVHNKNNHPGLRYQNHSNESYTYKNWTYTYHIDNYTKKEDLNTVENVTEKISHVSKNNERRGRR
;
A
#
# COMPACT_ATOMS: atom_id res chain seq x y z
N MET A 1 -10.27 73.34 1.16
CA MET A 1 -11.38 72.58 1.78
C MET A 1 -11.29 71.13 1.33
N ILE A 2 -10.62 70.30 2.11
CA ILE A 2 -10.45 68.86 1.86
C ILE A 2 -11.57 68.14 2.63
N LYS A 3 -12.56 67.60 1.93
CA LYS A 3 -13.51 66.65 2.52
C LYS A 3 -13.75 65.49 1.57
N LYS A 4 -13.02 64.41 1.87
CA LYS A 4 -13.47 63.01 1.89
C LYS A 4 -14.48 62.61 0.80
N LEU A 5 -13.96 62.05 -0.29
CA LEU A 5 -14.65 60.96 -0.97
C LEU A 5 -13.73 59.75 -0.88
N ILE A 6 -13.87 59.01 0.23
CA ILE A 6 -13.24 57.69 0.38
C ILE A 6 -13.96 56.80 -0.62
N LEU A 7 -13.26 56.52 -1.71
CA LEU A 7 -13.55 55.45 -2.64
C LEU A 7 -13.51 54.15 -1.84
N PHE A 8 -14.67 53.69 -1.37
CA PHE A 8 -14.84 52.36 -0.79
C PHE A 8 -14.75 51.37 -1.95
N LEU A 9 -13.52 51.09 -2.38
CA LEU A 9 -13.21 49.99 -3.26
C LEU A 9 -13.58 48.72 -2.49
N LEU A 10 -14.81 48.26 -2.71
CA LEU A 10 -15.29 46.98 -2.23
C LEU A 10 -14.46 45.91 -2.94
N LEU A 11 -13.30 45.62 -2.37
CA LEU A 11 -12.50 44.45 -2.72
C LEU A 11 -13.36 43.26 -2.30
N LEU A 12 -14.25 42.82 -3.19
CA LEU A 12 -14.83 41.49 -3.14
C LEU A 12 -13.65 40.54 -3.34
N VAL A 13 -12.94 40.25 -2.25
CA VAL A 13 -12.18 39.02 -2.16
C VAL A 13 -13.25 37.95 -2.22
N VAL A 14 -13.51 37.47 -3.43
CA VAL A 14 -14.11 36.15 -3.62
C VAL A 14 -13.08 35.20 -3.02
N VAL A 15 -13.14 35.03 -1.71
CA VAL A 15 -12.46 33.93 -1.05
C VAL A 15 -13.18 32.72 -1.63
N PRO A 16 -12.53 31.85 -2.42
CA PRO A 16 -13.16 30.62 -2.81
C PRO A 16 -13.55 29.92 -1.50
N THR A 17 -14.84 29.77 -1.26
CA THR A 17 -15.34 28.95 -0.16
C THR A 17 -15.01 27.51 -0.51
N VAL A 18 -13.80 27.06 -0.20
CA VAL A 18 -13.46 25.64 -0.24
C VAL A 18 -14.05 25.01 1.02
N SER A 19 -15.37 24.92 1.08
CA SER A 19 -16.07 24.12 2.09
C SER A 19 -16.31 22.73 1.51
N ALA A 20 -15.40 21.84 1.89
CA ALA A 20 -15.63 20.46 2.30
C ALA A 20 -14.26 19.76 2.42
N THR A 21 -13.62 19.80 3.60
CA THR A 21 -12.45 18.94 3.87
C THR A 21 -12.92 17.51 4.13
N GLU A 22 -13.19 16.77 3.05
CA GLU A 22 -13.45 15.33 3.09
C GLU A 22 -12.12 14.54 3.15
N VAL A 23 -12.05 13.56 4.06
CA VAL A 23 -10.92 12.63 4.16
C VAL A 23 -11.42 11.20 4.01
N PHE A 24 -10.79 10.41 3.15
CA PHE A 24 -10.97 8.96 3.16
C PHE A 24 -10.08 8.30 4.21
N LEU A 25 -10.67 7.44 5.03
CA LEU A 25 -9.95 6.48 5.86
C LEU A 25 -10.17 5.08 5.28
N VAL A 26 -9.11 4.36 4.97
CA VAL A 26 -9.19 3.02 4.37
C VAL A 26 -8.08 2.12 4.91
N SER A 27 -8.37 0.83 5.00
CA SER A 27 -7.34 -0.16 5.35
C SER A 27 -6.29 -0.29 4.25
N ASP A 28 -5.19 -0.96 4.56
CA ASP A 28 -4.17 -1.35 3.59
C ASP A 28 -4.52 -2.58 2.75
N ASN A 29 -5.76 -3.09 2.84
CA ASN A 29 -6.31 -4.06 1.90
C ASN A 29 -6.16 -3.53 0.46
N PRO A 30 -5.42 -4.21 -0.44
CA PRO A 30 -5.10 -3.69 -1.77
C PRO A 30 -6.31 -3.30 -2.62
N ALA A 31 -7.42 -4.03 -2.48
CA ALA A 31 -8.61 -3.80 -3.28
C ALA A 31 -9.35 -2.52 -2.86
N ASP A 32 -9.63 -2.38 -1.57
CA ASP A 32 -10.31 -1.18 -1.03
C ASP A 32 -9.40 0.05 -1.18
N TYR A 33 -8.12 -0.08 -0.86
CA TYR A 33 -7.14 1.00 -1.01
C TYR A 33 -7.03 1.45 -2.48
N GLY A 34 -6.94 0.52 -3.43
CA GLY A 34 -6.91 0.85 -4.86
C GLY A 34 -8.18 1.57 -5.33
N GLY A 35 -9.34 1.13 -4.86
CA GLY A 35 -10.63 1.78 -5.15
C GLY A 35 -10.68 3.21 -4.59
N VAL A 36 -10.24 3.40 -3.35
CA VAL A 36 -10.17 4.72 -2.71
C VAL A 36 -9.22 5.66 -3.43
N VAL A 37 -8.00 5.22 -3.73
CA VAL A 37 -7.01 6.06 -4.43
C VAL A 37 -7.53 6.46 -5.83
N SER A 38 -8.22 5.55 -6.52
CA SER A 38 -8.85 5.83 -7.80
C SER A 38 -9.84 7.00 -7.72
N ILE A 39 -10.80 6.95 -6.78
CA ILE A 39 -11.79 8.02 -6.58
C ILE A 39 -11.12 9.30 -6.06
N ALA A 40 -10.22 9.16 -5.10
CA ALA A 40 -9.52 10.27 -4.48
C ALA A 40 -8.74 11.10 -5.50
N LYS A 41 -8.08 10.46 -6.47
CA LYS A 41 -7.37 11.17 -7.54
C LYS A 41 -8.31 11.88 -8.51
N LEU A 42 -9.47 11.29 -8.80
CA LEU A 42 -10.47 11.90 -9.69
C LEU A 42 -11.11 13.15 -9.05
N LEU A 43 -11.23 13.16 -7.73
CA LEU A 43 -11.96 14.20 -6.99
C LEU A 43 -11.09 15.07 -6.08
N ASN A 44 -9.77 14.85 -6.11
CA ASN A 44 -8.78 15.52 -5.25
C ASN A 44 -9.10 15.41 -3.73
N ILE A 45 -9.45 14.21 -3.28
CA ILE A 45 -9.76 13.91 -1.88
C ILE A 45 -8.52 13.37 -1.17
N THR A 46 -8.30 13.75 0.09
CA THR A 46 -7.16 13.25 0.88
C THR A 46 -7.42 11.82 1.35
N VAL A 47 -6.41 10.95 1.27
CA VAL A 47 -6.48 9.55 1.71
C VAL A 47 -5.55 9.31 2.89
N VAL A 48 -6.10 8.81 3.98
CA VAL A 48 -5.37 8.25 5.12
C VAL A 48 -5.54 6.73 5.12
N LYS A 49 -4.42 6.03 5.24
CA LYS A 49 -4.37 4.57 5.26
C LYS A 49 -4.11 4.07 6.69
N THR A 50 -4.79 3.00 7.09
CA THR A 50 -4.61 2.33 8.38
C THR A 50 -4.33 0.83 8.20
N PRO A 51 -3.65 0.13 9.13
CA PRO A 51 -3.53 -1.32 9.08
C PRO A 51 -4.90 -2.01 9.14
N TRP A 52 -5.04 -3.11 8.39
CA TRP A 52 -6.28 -3.88 8.35
C TRP A 52 -6.68 -4.45 9.72
N GLY A 53 -7.88 -4.10 10.19
CA GLY A 53 -8.47 -4.68 11.40
C GLY A 53 -7.86 -4.18 12.71
N GLU A 54 -6.99 -3.18 12.67
CA GLU A 54 -6.33 -2.61 13.84
C GLU A 54 -6.69 -1.14 14.03
N TYR A 55 -6.77 -0.72 15.29
CA TYR A 55 -6.84 0.69 15.65
C TYR A 55 -5.43 1.25 15.84
N SER A 56 -5.22 2.49 15.37
CA SER A 56 -3.97 3.23 15.55
C SER A 56 -4.29 4.68 15.93
N GLU A 57 -3.83 5.06 17.13
CA GLU A 57 -3.94 6.41 17.67
C GLU A 57 -3.18 7.42 16.78
N ASP A 58 -2.03 7.03 16.24
CA ASP A 58 -1.26 7.88 15.32
C ASP A 58 -2.04 8.19 14.03
N VAL A 59 -2.78 7.22 13.51
CA VAL A 59 -3.67 7.42 12.36
C VAL A 59 -4.82 8.35 12.73
N LEU A 60 -5.43 8.20 13.92
CA LEU A 60 -6.46 9.12 14.39
C LEU A 60 -5.90 10.54 14.48
N ASN A 61 -4.78 10.74 15.17
CA ASN A 61 -4.12 12.04 15.33
C ASN A 61 -3.78 12.68 13.97
N LYS A 62 -3.36 11.86 13.00
CA LYS A 62 -3.14 12.31 11.62
C LYS A 62 -4.43 12.78 10.95
N ILE A 63 -5.56 12.13 11.18
CA ILE A 63 -6.85 12.57 10.63
C ILE A 63 -7.30 13.87 11.31
N LEU A 64 -7.19 13.95 12.63
CA LEU A 64 -7.58 15.14 13.40
C LEU A 64 -6.75 16.37 13.01
N SER A 65 -5.46 16.21 12.73
CA SER A 65 -4.60 17.33 12.29
C SER A 65 -4.94 17.88 10.91
N LEU A 66 -5.70 17.14 10.09
CA LEU A 66 -6.24 17.62 8.82
C LEU A 66 -7.50 18.49 9.01
N ASN A 67 -8.06 18.56 10.21
CA ASN A 67 -9.30 19.26 10.54
C ASN A 67 -10.44 19.01 9.52
N PRO A 68 -10.81 17.74 9.26
CA PRO A 68 -11.83 17.41 8.27
C PRO A 68 -13.24 17.74 8.77
N GLU A 69 -14.10 18.26 7.90
CA GLU A 69 -15.54 18.37 8.17
C GLU A 69 -16.19 16.97 8.22
N ARG A 70 -15.69 16.04 7.39
CA ARG A 70 -16.19 14.66 7.34
C ARG A 70 -15.11 13.65 7.00
N VAL A 71 -15.24 12.46 7.59
CA VAL A 71 -14.41 11.30 7.27
C VAL A 71 -15.27 10.21 6.67
N ILE A 72 -14.87 9.74 5.48
CA ILE A 72 -15.49 8.58 4.86
C ILE A 72 -14.60 7.37 5.08
N ILE A 73 -15.07 6.44 5.89
CA ILE A 73 -14.42 5.16 6.12
C ILE A 73 -14.81 4.21 4.99
N VAL A 74 -13.82 3.65 4.30
CA VAL A 74 -14.05 2.67 3.23
C VAL A 74 -13.57 1.29 3.68
N GLY A 75 -14.50 0.34 3.65
CA GLY A 75 -14.34 -1.01 4.19
C GLY A 75 -15.28 -1.29 5.37
N GLY A 76 -15.59 -2.56 5.57
CA GLY A 76 -16.40 -3.01 6.71
C GLY A 76 -15.66 -2.90 8.06
N PRO A 77 -16.34 -3.18 9.19
CA PRO A 77 -15.74 -3.12 10.53
C PRO A 77 -14.52 -4.03 10.72
N ARG A 78 -14.50 -5.18 10.03
CA ARG A 78 -13.33 -6.07 10.03
C ARG A 78 -12.10 -5.46 9.37
N ALA A 79 -12.29 -4.45 8.51
CA ALA A 79 -11.22 -3.81 7.76
C ALA A 79 -10.75 -2.50 8.39
N VAL A 80 -11.70 -1.67 8.81
CA VAL A 80 -11.43 -0.47 9.59
C VAL A 80 -12.35 -0.54 10.79
N VAL A 81 -11.77 -0.81 11.95
CA VAL A 81 -12.49 -1.07 13.20
C VAL A 81 -13.39 0.08 13.62
N ASP A 82 -14.49 -0.23 14.31
CA ASP A 82 -15.50 0.76 14.71
C ASP A 82 -14.98 1.77 15.75
N GLU A 83 -13.86 1.47 16.42
CA GLU A 83 -13.20 2.42 17.32
C GLU A 83 -12.86 3.74 16.61
N TYR A 84 -12.50 3.72 15.32
CA TYR A 84 -12.33 4.97 14.55
C TYR A 84 -13.61 5.79 14.46
N VAL A 85 -14.77 5.14 14.26
CA VAL A 85 -16.07 5.82 14.19
C VAL A 85 -16.38 6.51 15.52
N GLU A 86 -16.21 5.78 16.63
CA GLU A 86 -16.48 6.28 17.98
C GLU A 86 -15.60 7.49 18.33
N LYS A 87 -14.30 7.41 18.06
CA LYS A 87 -13.34 8.48 18.36
C LYS A 87 -13.55 9.72 17.50
N LEU A 88 -13.78 9.54 16.19
CA LEU A 88 -14.03 10.66 15.27
C LEU A 88 -15.35 11.36 15.59
N ASN A 89 -16.42 10.61 15.88
CA ASN A 89 -17.69 11.20 16.31
C ASN A 89 -17.54 11.94 17.65
N SER A 90 -16.79 11.39 18.60
CA SER A 90 -16.50 12.06 19.88
C SER A 90 -15.73 13.37 19.71
N ALA A 91 -14.92 13.47 18.65
CA ALA A 91 -14.23 14.69 18.24
C ALA A 91 -15.11 15.65 17.42
N GLY A 92 -16.41 15.35 17.23
CA GLY A 92 -17.35 16.19 16.49
C GLY A 92 -17.24 16.09 14.97
N ILE A 93 -16.52 15.09 14.44
CA ILE A 93 -16.35 14.88 13.00
C ILE A 93 -17.47 13.97 12.48
N THR A 94 -18.10 14.35 11.37
CA THR A 94 -19.12 13.50 10.74
C THR A 94 -18.47 12.29 10.07
N VAL A 95 -18.91 11.08 10.43
CA VAL A 95 -18.38 9.84 9.85
C VAL A 95 -19.43 9.14 8.98
N GLU A 96 -19.05 8.77 7.75
CA GLU A 96 -19.83 7.88 6.88
C GLU A 96 -19.01 6.62 6.58
N ARG A 97 -19.63 5.44 6.61
CA ARG A 97 -18.98 4.18 6.24
C ARG A 97 -19.51 3.65 4.91
N ILE A 98 -18.61 3.37 3.97
CA ILE A 98 -18.88 2.69 2.71
C ILE A 98 -18.21 1.31 2.75
N GLY A 99 -19.00 0.28 3.01
CA GLY A 99 -18.55 -1.12 3.04
C GLY A 99 -19.56 -2.08 2.41
N GLY A 100 -19.05 -3.09 1.71
CA GLY A 100 -19.83 -4.22 1.19
C GLY A 100 -19.45 -5.54 1.87
N LYS A 101 -20.14 -6.63 1.48
CA LYS A 101 -19.83 -7.99 1.96
C LYS A 101 -18.44 -8.47 1.53
N ASP A 102 -17.95 -7.93 0.44
CA ASP A 102 -16.68 -8.25 -0.18
C ASP A 102 -16.10 -7.01 -0.89
N ARG A 103 -14.88 -7.16 -1.42
CA ARG A 103 -14.15 -6.09 -2.15
C ARG A 103 -14.90 -5.59 -3.39
N TYR A 104 -15.70 -6.45 -4.02
CA TYR A 104 -16.43 -6.12 -5.24
C TYR A 104 -17.62 -5.23 -4.92
N GLU A 105 -18.35 -5.56 -3.85
CA GLU A 105 -19.47 -4.74 -3.38
C GLU A 105 -18.98 -3.41 -2.77
N THR A 106 -17.88 -3.40 -2.01
CA THR A 106 -17.26 -2.15 -1.54
C THR A 106 -16.89 -1.24 -2.70
N ASN A 107 -16.21 -1.78 -3.73
CA ASN A 107 -15.88 -1.02 -4.94
C ASN A 107 -17.14 -0.50 -5.66
N ALA A 108 -18.22 -1.29 -5.77
CA ALA A 108 -19.47 -0.84 -6.37
C ALA A 108 -20.08 0.33 -5.60
N LYS A 109 -20.24 0.19 -4.28
CA LYS A 109 -20.84 1.21 -3.42
C LYS A 109 -20.05 2.51 -3.48
N LEU A 110 -18.72 2.42 -3.43
CA LEU A 110 -17.84 3.57 -3.54
C LEU A 110 -18.01 4.29 -4.88
N ILE A 111 -17.99 3.58 -6.01
CA ILE A 111 -18.20 4.18 -7.33
C ILE A 111 -19.59 4.83 -7.42
N LEU A 112 -20.64 4.15 -6.96
CA LEU A 112 -22.01 4.65 -7.03
C LEU A 112 -22.22 5.91 -6.19
N LYS A 113 -21.57 6.01 -5.01
CA LYS A 113 -21.58 7.20 -4.16
C LYS A 113 -21.04 8.43 -4.91
N PHE A 114 -19.96 8.24 -5.66
CA PHE A 114 -19.18 9.34 -6.25
C PHE A 114 -19.42 9.56 -7.76
N LYS A 115 -20.20 8.70 -8.43
CA LYS A 115 -20.39 8.75 -9.89
C LYS A 115 -20.84 10.13 -10.41
N ASN A 116 -21.65 10.87 -9.66
CA ASN A 116 -22.18 12.17 -10.08
C ASN A 116 -21.13 13.30 -9.96
N ALA A 117 -20.13 13.12 -9.11
CA ALA A 117 -19.00 14.04 -8.95
C ALA A 117 -17.92 13.79 -10.01
N ILE A 118 -17.82 12.55 -10.50
CA ILE A 118 -16.91 12.16 -11.57
C ILE A 118 -17.55 12.56 -12.91
N ARG A 119 -17.24 13.76 -13.42
CA ARG A 119 -17.81 14.24 -14.69
C ARG A 119 -16.82 14.14 -15.86
N ASN A 120 -17.33 13.53 -16.93
CA ASN A 120 -16.86 13.55 -18.32
C ASN A 120 -15.45 12.99 -18.63
N ARG A 121 -15.37 12.22 -19.73
CA ARG A 121 -14.14 11.68 -20.33
C ARG A 121 -13.23 10.93 -19.35
N VAL A 122 -13.81 10.00 -18.61
CA VAL A 122 -13.11 9.18 -17.61
C VAL A 122 -12.42 8.01 -18.28
N THR A 123 -11.16 7.77 -17.94
CA THR A 123 -10.49 6.50 -18.24
C THR A 123 -10.95 5.45 -17.22
N ILE A 124 -11.46 4.33 -17.70
CA ILE A 124 -11.82 3.19 -16.85
C ILE A 124 -10.61 2.25 -16.76
N CYS A 125 -10.24 1.82 -15.56
CA CYS A 125 -9.24 0.79 -15.35
C CYS A 125 -9.90 -0.46 -14.77
N ILE A 126 -9.83 -1.58 -15.50
CA ILE A 126 -10.39 -2.87 -15.08
C ILE A 126 -9.25 -3.75 -14.58
N CYS A 127 -9.32 -4.14 -13.31
CA CYS A 127 -8.33 -5.02 -12.68
C CYS A 127 -9.00 -6.19 -11.98
N HIS A 128 -8.29 -7.32 -11.86
CA HIS A 128 -8.82 -8.42 -11.05
C HIS A 128 -8.80 -8.03 -9.56
N GLY A 129 -9.85 -8.37 -8.81
CA GLY A 129 -9.99 -7.99 -7.41
C GLY A 129 -8.87 -8.51 -6.50
N TYR A 130 -8.16 -9.57 -6.91
CA TYR A 130 -7.03 -10.17 -6.19
C TYR A 130 -5.67 -9.85 -6.80
N ASP A 131 -5.58 -8.95 -7.78
CA ASP A 131 -4.28 -8.50 -8.27
C ASP A 131 -3.56 -7.68 -7.19
N VAL A 132 -2.29 -8.00 -6.99
CA VAL A 132 -1.39 -7.27 -6.10
C VAL A 132 -0.09 -6.94 -6.86
N PRO A 133 0.43 -5.71 -6.76
CA PRO A 133 -0.10 -4.55 -6.02
C PRO A 133 -1.14 -3.73 -6.83
N LEU A 134 -2.38 -3.57 -6.36
CA LEU A 134 -3.46 -3.01 -7.19
C LEU A 134 -3.29 -1.50 -7.45
N ASN A 135 -3.05 -0.71 -6.41
CA ASN A 135 -2.86 0.75 -6.51
C ASN A 135 -1.68 1.12 -7.41
N GLU A 136 -0.55 0.45 -7.23
CA GLU A 136 0.67 0.63 -8.00
C GLU A 136 0.45 0.21 -9.45
N THR A 137 -0.30 -0.88 -9.69
CA THR A 137 -0.68 -1.28 -11.05
C THR A 137 -1.49 -0.18 -11.72
N ILE A 138 -2.52 0.37 -11.06
CA ILE A 138 -3.34 1.45 -11.62
C ILE A 138 -2.51 2.70 -11.93
N ASN A 139 -1.61 3.07 -11.01
CA ASN A 139 -0.80 4.30 -11.12
C ASN A 139 0.31 4.21 -12.18
N THR A 140 0.76 3.01 -12.51
CA THR A 140 1.83 2.79 -13.51
C THR A 140 1.26 2.45 -14.88
N THR A 141 0.08 1.84 -14.94
CA THR A 141 -0.57 1.48 -16.20
C THR A 141 -1.36 2.65 -16.79
N SER A 142 -1.76 3.63 -15.99
CA SER A 142 -2.44 4.83 -16.48
C SER A 142 -1.69 6.12 -16.14
N THR A 143 -1.50 6.96 -17.15
CA THR A 143 -0.91 8.31 -16.99
C THR A 143 -1.92 9.34 -16.49
N LYS A 144 -3.22 9.06 -16.59
CA LYS A 144 -4.31 9.90 -16.09
C LYS A 144 -5.02 9.22 -14.91
N PRO A 145 -5.59 9.99 -13.95
CA PRO A 145 -6.54 9.45 -12.98
C PRO A 145 -7.59 8.61 -13.67
N SER A 146 -7.79 7.38 -13.19
CA SER A 146 -8.71 6.41 -13.77
C SER A 146 -9.67 5.91 -12.72
N LEU A 147 -10.90 5.62 -13.14
CA LEU A 147 -11.90 4.96 -12.29
C LEU A 147 -11.65 3.45 -12.29
N LEU A 148 -11.32 2.90 -11.13
CA LEU A 148 -11.06 1.47 -10.93
C LEU A 148 -12.37 0.71 -10.82
N ILE A 149 -12.56 -0.26 -11.72
CA ILE A 149 -13.63 -1.26 -11.63
C ILE A 149 -12.99 -2.63 -11.45
N LEU A 150 -13.37 -3.33 -10.39
CA LEU A 150 -12.87 -4.68 -10.14
C LEU A 150 -13.62 -5.72 -10.99
N THR A 151 -12.91 -6.79 -11.35
CA THR A 151 -13.49 -8.02 -11.90
C THR A 151 -13.12 -9.23 -11.04
N ASN A 152 -14.02 -10.19 -10.92
CA ASN A 152 -13.73 -11.50 -10.35
C ASN A 152 -13.34 -12.55 -11.41
N GLY A 153 -13.06 -12.09 -12.64
CA GLY A 153 -12.74 -12.91 -13.80
C GLY A 153 -13.95 -13.29 -14.65
N VAL A 154 -15.17 -13.19 -14.10
CA VAL A 154 -16.43 -13.45 -14.81
C VAL A 154 -17.26 -12.17 -14.92
N ASN A 155 -17.48 -11.51 -13.79
CA ASN A 155 -18.30 -10.33 -13.66
C ASN A 155 -17.48 -9.12 -13.25
N LEU A 156 -17.87 -7.96 -13.79
CA LEU A 156 -17.42 -6.67 -13.28
C LEU A 156 -18.24 -6.30 -12.05
N THR A 157 -17.60 -5.59 -11.12
CA THR A 157 -18.29 -4.94 -9.99
C THR A 157 -19.44 -4.07 -10.47
N LEU A 158 -19.24 -3.31 -11.55
CA LEU A 158 -20.26 -2.50 -12.22
C LEU A 158 -20.02 -2.53 -13.74
N ASP A 159 -21.10 -2.46 -14.52
CA ASP A 159 -20.99 -2.20 -15.97
C ASP A 159 -20.74 -0.69 -16.17
N PRO A 160 -19.59 -0.26 -16.70
CA PRO A 160 -19.24 1.15 -16.83
C PRO A 160 -20.30 1.99 -17.55
N GLU A 161 -20.99 1.40 -18.54
CA GLU A 161 -22.00 2.11 -19.32
C GLU A 161 -23.28 2.39 -18.54
N LYS A 162 -23.52 1.68 -17.44
CA LYS A 162 -24.67 1.93 -16.55
C LYS A 162 -24.41 3.07 -15.55
N LEU A 163 -23.22 3.67 -15.58
CA LEU A 163 -22.82 4.70 -14.62
C LEU A 163 -23.23 6.12 -15.06
N ASN A 164 -23.78 6.28 -16.27
CA ASN A 164 -24.08 7.59 -16.87
C ASN A 164 -22.86 8.55 -16.86
N ILE A 165 -21.66 7.99 -17.08
CA ILE A 165 -20.41 8.73 -17.22
C ILE A 165 -19.94 8.68 -18.67
N SER A 166 -19.35 9.76 -19.18
CA SER A 166 -18.68 9.73 -20.48
C SER A 166 -17.31 9.06 -20.32
N ILE A 167 -17.12 7.96 -21.05
CA ILE A 167 -15.91 7.13 -21.01
C ILE A 167 -14.97 7.56 -22.15
N GLU A 168 -13.70 7.84 -21.85
CA GLU A 168 -12.68 8.15 -22.86
C GLU A 168 -12.04 6.89 -23.43
N GLU A 169 -11.60 5.97 -22.55
CA GLU A 169 -11.05 4.67 -22.92
C GLU A 169 -11.17 3.68 -21.77
N VAL A 170 -11.09 2.39 -22.09
CA VAL A 170 -11.11 1.29 -21.12
C VAL A 170 -9.76 0.58 -21.14
N ASN A 171 -9.03 0.66 -20.04
CA ASN A 171 -7.76 -0.01 -19.82
C ASN A 171 -8.03 -1.31 -19.06
N VAL A 172 -7.81 -2.46 -19.70
CA VAL A 172 -8.01 -3.79 -19.10
C VAL A 172 -6.66 -4.37 -18.72
N VAL A 173 -6.44 -4.55 -17.42
CA VAL A 173 -5.20 -5.10 -16.89
C VAL A 173 -5.20 -6.63 -17.00
N GLU A 174 -4.17 -7.18 -17.65
CA GLU A 174 -3.93 -8.63 -17.73
C GLU A 174 -3.69 -9.21 -16.34
N SER A 175 -4.28 -10.37 -16.05
CA SER A 175 -4.03 -11.08 -14.80
C SER A 175 -3.88 -12.58 -15.07
N PRO A 176 -3.02 -13.30 -14.33
CA PRO A 176 -2.98 -14.77 -14.42
C PRO A 176 -4.25 -15.42 -13.86
N LEU A 177 -5.11 -14.67 -13.18
CA LEU A 177 -6.31 -15.18 -12.52
C LEU A 177 -7.53 -15.30 -13.46
N TYR A 178 -7.48 -14.66 -14.64
CA TYR A 178 -8.57 -14.73 -15.61
C TYR A 178 -8.11 -14.40 -17.03
N ASN A 179 -8.89 -14.81 -18.02
CA ASN A 179 -8.68 -14.40 -19.41
C ASN A 179 -9.49 -13.13 -19.73
N SER A 180 -8.80 -12.03 -20.00
CA SER A 180 -9.41 -10.73 -20.24
C SER A 180 -10.09 -10.57 -21.61
N ILE A 181 -9.90 -11.52 -22.54
CA ILE A 181 -10.41 -11.43 -23.91
C ILE A 181 -11.93 -11.20 -23.97
N HIS A 182 -12.70 -11.83 -23.09
CA HIS A 182 -14.16 -11.63 -23.07
C HIS A 182 -14.53 -10.19 -22.70
N ILE A 183 -13.85 -9.62 -21.71
CA ILE A 183 -14.07 -8.24 -21.25
C ILE A 183 -13.65 -7.25 -22.35
N VAL A 184 -12.50 -7.48 -22.98
CA VAL A 184 -12.00 -6.65 -24.10
C VAL A 184 -13.00 -6.65 -25.24
N LYS A 185 -13.39 -7.82 -25.75
CA LYS A 185 -14.37 -7.96 -26.83
C LYS A 185 -15.72 -7.36 -26.48
N LYS A 186 -16.15 -7.46 -25.22
CA LYS A 186 -17.40 -6.85 -24.75
C LYS A 186 -17.39 -5.33 -24.99
N PHE A 187 -16.32 -4.63 -24.64
CA PHE A 187 -16.25 -3.18 -24.79
C PHE A 187 -15.92 -2.72 -26.22
N GLU A 188 -15.08 -3.44 -26.95
CA GLU A 188 -14.80 -3.16 -28.37
C GLU A 188 -16.07 -3.23 -29.23
N LYS A 189 -16.92 -4.25 -29.01
CA LYS A 189 -18.21 -4.39 -29.70
C LYS A 189 -19.16 -3.22 -29.46
N ARG A 190 -18.98 -2.49 -28.37
CA ARG A 190 -19.77 -1.31 -28.00
C ARG A 190 -19.14 0.00 -28.50
N GLY A 191 -18.07 -0.09 -29.30
CA GLY A 191 -17.40 1.06 -29.91
C GLY A 191 -16.46 1.81 -28.97
N LEU A 192 -16.17 1.29 -27.77
CA LEU A 192 -15.22 1.91 -26.86
C LEU A 192 -13.79 1.58 -27.29
N LYS A 193 -12.90 2.57 -27.12
CA LYS A 193 -11.46 2.36 -27.25
C LYS A 193 -10.97 1.53 -26.06
N VAL A 194 -10.43 0.35 -26.34
CA VAL A 194 -9.90 -0.56 -25.31
C VAL A 194 -8.39 -0.70 -25.44
N ARG A 195 -7.67 -0.69 -24.32
CA ARG A 195 -6.24 -1.02 -24.25
C ARG A 195 -6.02 -2.17 -23.30
N ILE A 196 -5.22 -3.14 -23.71
CA ILE A 196 -4.74 -4.19 -22.82
C ILE A 196 -3.47 -3.68 -22.13
N MET A 197 -3.50 -3.64 -20.81
CA MET A 197 -2.41 -3.18 -19.97
C MET A 197 -1.72 -4.38 -19.33
N LYS A 198 -0.39 -4.41 -19.39
CA LYS A 198 0.37 -5.39 -18.62
C LYS A 198 0.29 -5.02 -17.14
N ARG A 199 -0.10 -5.98 -16.30
CA ARG A 199 0.02 -5.81 -14.85
C ARG A 199 1.46 -5.52 -14.47
N LEU A 200 1.64 -4.60 -13.53
CA LEU A 200 2.94 -4.39 -12.91
C LEU A 200 3.36 -5.67 -12.21
N LYS A 201 4.41 -6.31 -12.71
CA LYS A 201 5.11 -7.35 -11.95
C LYS A 201 6.08 -6.60 -11.05
N ILE A 202 5.81 -6.53 -9.74
CA ILE A 202 6.88 -6.15 -8.81
C ILE A 202 7.92 -7.29 -8.83
N GLY A 203 8.86 -7.22 -9.76
CA GLY A 203 10.15 -7.85 -9.58
C GLY A 203 10.91 -6.99 -8.57
N LYS A 204 10.78 -7.25 -7.28
CA LYS A 204 11.58 -6.53 -6.29
C LYS A 204 13.00 -7.04 -6.44
N LYS A 205 13.87 -6.30 -7.12
CA LYS A 205 15.32 -6.41 -6.93
C LYS A 205 15.68 -5.41 -5.85
N LEU A 206 15.53 -5.80 -4.58
CA LEU A 206 16.22 -5.09 -3.50
C LEU A 206 17.68 -5.53 -3.55
N GLY A 207 18.48 -4.83 -4.36
CA GLY A 207 19.93 -4.90 -4.25
C GLY A 207 20.38 -4.13 -3.00
N LEU A 208 20.08 -4.66 -1.82
CA LEU A 208 20.64 -4.15 -0.56
C LEU A 208 21.88 -4.98 -0.24
N SER A 209 23.04 -4.37 -0.36
CA SER A 209 24.27 -4.84 0.29
C SER A 209 24.38 -4.10 1.62
N ILE A 210 24.28 -4.81 2.73
CA ILE A 210 24.53 -4.25 4.07
C ILE A 210 25.92 -4.72 4.48
N ASP A 211 26.87 -3.79 4.62
CA ASP A 211 28.18 -4.06 5.20
C ASP A 211 28.06 -3.95 6.72
N ILE A 212 28.24 -5.08 7.42
CA ILE A 212 28.23 -5.10 8.89
C ILE A 212 29.67 -5.16 9.38
N ASN A 213 30.07 -4.14 10.14
CA ASN A 213 31.31 -4.15 10.92
C ASN A 213 31.07 -4.91 12.22
N VAL A 214 31.72 -6.06 12.38
CA VAL A 214 31.73 -6.79 13.65
C VAL A 214 33.03 -6.45 14.38
N SER A 215 32.93 -5.68 15.46
CA SER A 215 34.06 -5.41 16.36
C SER A 215 34.22 -6.55 17.36
N SER A 216 35.23 -7.40 17.17
CA SER A 216 35.71 -8.28 18.23
C SER A 216 36.82 -7.58 19.02
N MET A 217 36.87 -7.76 20.34
CA MET A 217 37.97 -7.28 21.18
C MET A 217 39.32 -7.75 20.61
N GLY A 218 40.10 -6.80 20.07
CA GLY A 218 41.36 -7.04 19.37
C GLY A 218 41.45 -6.31 18.03
N ASN A 219 41.56 -4.98 18.08
CA ASN A 219 42.07 -4.04 17.07
C ASN A 219 42.07 -4.40 15.57
N THR A 220 41.01 -5.05 15.08
CA THR A 220 40.82 -5.29 13.65
C THR A 220 39.33 -5.14 13.34
N ASN A 221 38.97 -4.09 12.59
CA ASN A 221 37.65 -4.00 11.96
C ASN A 221 37.53 -5.17 10.97
N ARG A 222 36.49 -5.99 11.12
CA ARG A 222 36.28 -7.18 10.27
C ARG A 222 34.89 -7.12 9.67
N SER A 223 34.81 -7.21 8.34
CA SER A 223 33.57 -7.13 7.57
C SER A 223 33.05 -8.53 7.22
N ILE A 224 31.77 -8.79 7.51
CA ILE A 224 31.05 -9.95 6.98
C ILE A 224 30.18 -9.45 5.84
N LYS A 225 30.28 -10.08 4.66
CA LYS A 225 29.43 -9.74 3.52
C LYS A 225 28.12 -10.51 3.61
N ILE A 226 27.01 -9.80 3.79
CA ILE A 226 25.66 -10.37 3.75
C ILE A 226 25.01 -9.97 2.42
N ASN A 227 24.59 -10.97 1.65
CA ASN A 227 23.85 -10.73 0.42
C ASN A 227 22.37 -11.00 0.68
N VAL A 228 21.55 -9.95 0.58
CA VAL A 228 20.08 -10.07 0.66
C VAL A 228 19.53 -10.09 -0.76
N THR A 229 18.76 -11.11 -1.08
CA THR A 229 18.09 -11.23 -2.38
C THR A 229 16.61 -11.50 -2.19
N THR A 230 15.78 -10.92 -3.06
CA THR A 230 14.32 -11.08 -3.00
C THR A 230 13.83 -11.72 -4.29
N LYS A 231 13.04 -12.80 -4.18
CA LYS A 231 12.44 -13.49 -5.33
C LYS A 231 11.09 -14.07 -4.91
N ASN A 232 10.04 -13.87 -5.71
CA ASN A 232 8.71 -14.47 -5.52
C ASN A 232 8.10 -14.27 -4.12
N ASN A 233 8.12 -13.04 -3.59
CA ASN A 233 7.65 -12.74 -2.22
C ASN A 233 8.45 -13.43 -1.09
N SER A 234 9.58 -14.05 -1.43
CA SER A 234 10.51 -14.62 -0.45
C SER A 234 11.76 -13.75 -0.29
N ILE A 235 12.18 -13.52 0.95
CA ILE A 235 13.49 -12.94 1.26
C ILE A 235 14.47 -14.08 1.49
N MET A 236 15.60 -14.01 0.80
CA MET A 236 16.74 -14.92 0.91
C MET A 236 17.93 -14.13 1.47
N ILE A 237 18.29 -14.39 2.73
CA ILE A 237 19.49 -13.82 3.35
C ILE A 237 20.59 -14.86 3.27
N ASN A 238 21.64 -14.60 2.50
CA ASN A 238 22.81 -15.47 2.41
C ASN A 238 23.97 -14.85 3.18
N VAL A 239 24.33 -15.48 4.29
CA VAL A 239 25.52 -15.11 5.09
C VAL A 239 26.67 -16.01 4.64
N HIS A 240 27.77 -15.40 4.18
CA HIS A 240 28.91 -16.14 3.67
C HIS A 240 30.17 -15.83 4.49
N ASN A 241 30.66 -16.82 5.24
CA ASN A 241 31.93 -16.72 5.97
C ASN A 241 33.07 -17.15 5.05
N LYS A 242 33.82 -16.19 4.51
CA LYS A 242 34.85 -16.43 3.49
C LYS A 242 36.25 -16.71 4.05
N ASN A 243 36.48 -16.56 5.36
CA ASN A 243 37.83 -16.49 5.92
C ASN A 243 38.21 -17.63 6.88
N ASN A 244 37.59 -18.81 6.76
CA ASN A 244 38.06 -20.03 7.45
C ASN A 244 38.18 -19.88 8.99
N HIS A 245 37.35 -19.03 9.61
CA HIS A 245 37.49 -18.68 11.03
C HIS A 245 36.69 -19.61 11.95
N PRO A 246 37.33 -20.26 12.94
CA PRO A 246 36.71 -21.28 13.81
C PRO A 246 35.73 -20.71 14.87
N GLY A 247 35.54 -19.39 14.94
CA GLY A 247 34.73 -18.73 15.97
C GLY A 247 33.26 -18.47 15.65
N LEU A 248 32.81 -18.70 14.41
CA LEU A 248 31.41 -18.48 14.00
C LEU A 248 30.62 -19.79 14.11
N ARG A 249 29.74 -19.89 15.11
CA ARG A 249 28.85 -21.04 15.33
C ARG A 249 27.43 -20.71 14.87
N TYR A 250 26.84 -21.58 14.06
CA TYR A 250 25.42 -21.55 13.71
C TYR A 250 24.62 -22.38 14.72
N GLN A 251 23.44 -21.88 15.14
CA GLN A 251 22.54 -22.57 16.05
C GLN A 251 21.18 -22.70 15.37
N ASN A 252 20.74 -23.94 15.10
CA ASN A 252 19.44 -24.20 14.48
C ASN A 252 18.31 -24.16 15.52
N HIS A 253 17.05 -24.20 15.07
CA HIS A 253 15.86 -24.36 15.91
C HIS A 253 15.88 -25.60 16.82
N SER A 254 16.78 -26.57 16.59
CA SER A 254 17.04 -27.73 17.46
C SER A 254 18.06 -27.46 18.60
N ASN A 255 18.54 -26.23 18.79
CA ASN A 255 19.58 -25.84 19.78
C ASN A 255 20.97 -26.49 19.60
N GLU A 256 21.19 -27.27 18.55
CA GLU A 256 22.48 -27.88 18.25
C GLU A 256 23.44 -26.86 17.60
N SER A 257 24.69 -26.86 18.06
CA SER A 257 25.74 -25.94 17.59
C SER A 257 26.75 -26.69 16.72
N TYR A 258 26.91 -26.27 15.47
CA TYR A 258 27.89 -26.86 14.55
C TYR A 258 28.94 -25.85 14.12
N THR A 259 30.18 -26.31 13.96
CA THR A 259 31.31 -25.51 13.46
C THR A 259 31.66 -26.00 12.06
N TYR A 260 31.23 -25.28 11.02
CA TYR A 260 31.55 -25.64 9.63
C TYR A 260 32.60 -24.67 9.05
N LYS A 261 33.57 -25.22 8.31
CA LYS A 261 34.40 -24.43 7.38
C LYS A 261 33.53 -24.06 6.19
N ASN A 262 33.43 -22.76 5.87
CA ASN A 262 32.63 -22.22 4.76
C ASN A 262 31.17 -22.71 4.77
N TRP A 263 30.33 -22.00 5.51
CA TRP A 263 28.90 -22.26 5.50
C TRP A 263 28.15 -21.13 4.81
N THR A 264 27.01 -21.49 4.23
CA THR A 264 26.00 -20.56 3.75
C THR A 264 24.73 -20.91 4.46
N TYR A 265 24.22 -19.96 5.25
CA TYR A 265 22.91 -20.07 5.84
C TYR A 265 21.95 -19.27 4.99
N THR A 266 20.84 -19.89 4.66
CA THR A 266 19.78 -19.29 3.89
C THR A 266 18.55 -19.22 4.77
N TYR A 267 18.21 -18.00 5.18
CA TYR A 267 16.95 -17.76 5.86
C TYR A 267 15.88 -17.49 4.82
N HIS A 268 14.78 -18.24 4.88
CA HIS A 268 13.63 -18.12 4.01
C HIS A 268 12.49 -17.44 4.77
N ILE A 269 12.01 -16.31 4.27
CA ILE A 269 10.78 -15.68 4.75
C ILE A 269 9.81 -15.68 3.59
N ASP A 270 8.77 -16.51 3.65
CA ASP A 270 7.72 -16.55 2.63
C ASP A 270 6.57 -15.59 2.99
N ASN A 271 5.90 -15.05 1.96
CA ASN A 271 4.73 -14.17 2.09
C ASN A 271 4.98 -12.81 2.78
N TYR A 272 6.11 -12.17 2.50
CA TYR A 272 6.41 -10.80 2.95
C TYR A 272 5.46 -9.78 2.29
N THR A 273 4.87 -8.84 3.06
CA THR A 273 3.85 -7.92 2.53
C THR A 273 4.13 -6.42 2.69
N LYS A 274 5.11 -5.96 3.51
CA LYS A 274 5.30 -4.50 3.74
C LYS A 274 6.72 -4.07 4.11
N LYS A 275 7.00 -2.77 3.95
CA LYS A 275 8.26 -2.10 4.36
C LYS A 275 8.65 -2.33 5.85
N GLU A 276 7.68 -2.67 6.71
CA GLU A 276 7.88 -3.00 8.12
C GLU A 276 8.68 -4.30 8.35
N ASP A 277 8.67 -5.29 7.43
CA ASP A 277 9.51 -6.48 7.61
C ASP A 277 10.98 -6.27 7.19
N LEU A 278 11.39 -5.02 6.86
CA LEU A 278 12.81 -4.61 6.86
C LEU A 278 13.35 -4.53 8.31
N ASN A 279 12.50 -4.20 9.30
CA ASN A 279 12.86 -4.35 10.70
C ASN A 279 13.04 -5.84 11.07
N THR A 280 12.47 -6.78 10.31
CA THR A 280 12.77 -8.22 10.45
C THR A 280 14.17 -8.55 9.94
N VAL A 281 14.68 -7.84 8.94
CA VAL A 281 16.09 -7.96 8.51
C VAL A 281 17.03 -7.37 9.56
N GLU A 282 16.72 -6.22 10.16
CA GLU A 282 17.46 -5.66 11.31
C GLU A 282 17.36 -6.57 12.56
N ASN A 283 16.20 -7.15 12.87
CA ASN A 283 16.01 -8.10 13.97
C ASN A 283 16.72 -9.45 13.73
N VAL A 284 16.77 -9.94 12.49
CA VAL A 284 17.61 -11.11 12.13
C VAL A 284 19.08 -10.77 12.33
N THR A 285 19.47 -9.53 12.01
CA THR A 285 20.83 -9.01 12.22
C THR A 285 21.18 -8.87 13.71
N GLU A 286 20.24 -8.41 14.55
CA GLU A 286 20.38 -8.38 16.02
C GLU A 286 20.39 -9.77 16.65
N LYS A 287 19.61 -10.74 16.14
CA LYS A 287 19.69 -12.13 16.58
C LYS A 287 21.05 -12.76 16.26
N ILE A 288 21.60 -12.47 15.08
CA ILE A 288 22.96 -12.90 14.69
C ILE A 288 24.02 -12.24 15.60
N SER A 289 23.85 -10.97 16.00
CA SER A 289 24.77 -10.28 16.93
C SER A 289 24.61 -10.73 18.40
N HIS A 290 23.41 -11.13 18.84
CA HIS A 290 23.14 -11.68 20.18
C HIS A 290 23.68 -13.10 20.37
N VAL A 291 23.63 -13.94 19.32
CA VAL A 291 24.27 -15.28 19.32
C VAL A 291 25.79 -15.16 19.48
N SER A 292 26.40 -14.08 18.99
CA SER A 292 27.82 -13.76 19.22
C SER A 292 28.11 -13.40 20.69
N LYS A 293 27.30 -12.54 21.32
CA LYS A 293 27.52 -12.07 22.70
C LYS A 293 27.21 -13.10 23.80
N ASN A 294 26.21 -13.96 23.61
CA ASN A 294 25.85 -14.97 24.62
C ASN A 294 26.86 -16.13 24.71
N ASN A 295 27.62 -16.39 23.64
CA ASN A 295 28.74 -17.34 23.67
C ASN A 295 29.96 -16.80 24.43
N GLU A 296 30.14 -15.48 24.56
CA GLU A 296 31.20 -14.88 25.40
C GLU A 296 30.95 -15.04 26.90
N ARG A 297 29.67 -15.08 27.35
CA ARG A 297 29.32 -15.30 28.77
C ARG A 297 29.42 -16.76 29.20
N ARG A 298 29.18 -17.71 28.30
CA ARG A 298 29.31 -19.16 28.58
C ARG A 298 30.75 -19.66 28.52
N GLY A 299 31.66 -18.97 27.85
CA GLY A 299 33.10 -19.29 27.82
C GLY A 299 33.93 -18.68 28.97
N ARG A 300 33.30 -18.01 29.94
CA ARG A 300 33.94 -17.46 31.15
C ARG A 300 33.48 -18.13 32.46
N ARG A 301 32.96 -19.35 32.38
CA ARG A 301 32.79 -20.24 33.53
C ARG A 301 33.56 -21.53 33.29
#